data_AF-A0A7S1H4N9-F1
#
_entry.id   AF-A0A7S1H4N9-F1
#
_cell.length_a   1.000
_cell.length_b   1.000
_cell.length_c   1.000
_cell.angle_alpha   90.00
_cell.angle_beta   90.00
_cell.angle_gamma   90.00
#
_symmetry.space_group_name_H-M   'P 1'
#
loop_
_entity.id
_entity.type
_entity.pdbx_description
1 polymer ?
#
loop_
_entity_poly.entity_id
_entity_poly.type
_entity_poly.pdbx_seq_one_letter_code
_entity_poly.pdbx_strand_id
1 'polypeptide(L)'
;SRSISLANEAAVLKSIIEAVKRQLSKYPQSEEEDANMIRDKNMFRLLSYEKRMAVRHRRNEKRLLKRTIAALEKQVIQQGLDSESLQRAEGSTLGKVLPGDEKKYGMKQRTALEDRLEKIGLPVD
;
A
#
# COMPACT_ATOMS: atom_id res chain seq x y z
N SER A 1 -12.44 -6.43 15.52
CA SER A 1 -12.16 -7.82 15.09
C SER A 1 -10.80 -8.22 15.64
N ARG A 2 -10.62 -9.46 16.10
CA ARG A 2 -9.29 -9.98 16.45
C ARG A 2 -8.64 -10.53 15.18
N SER A 3 -7.44 -10.08 14.87
CA SER A 3 -6.62 -10.60 13.79
C SER A 3 -6.07 -11.98 14.15
N ILE A 4 -5.93 -12.87 13.16
CA ILE A 4 -5.34 -14.21 13.39
C ILE A 4 -3.80 -14.08 13.50
N SER A 5 -3.20 -13.36 12.54
CA SER A 5 -1.76 -13.04 12.50
C SER A 5 -1.58 -11.86 11.55
N LEU A 6 -0.60 -11.00 11.83
CA LEU A 6 -0.25 -9.85 10.97
C LEU A 6 0.15 -10.30 9.55
N ALA A 7 0.92 -11.38 9.44
CA ALA A 7 1.32 -11.94 8.14
C ALA A 7 0.10 -12.40 7.32
N ASN A 8 -0.90 -13.00 7.97
CA ASN A 8 -2.12 -13.42 7.31
C ASN A 8 -2.94 -12.21 6.84
N GLU A 9 -3.03 -11.15 7.65
CA GLU A 9 -3.72 -9.92 7.25
C GLU A 9 -3.03 -9.23 6.07
N ALA A 10 -1.70 -9.15 6.06
CA ALA A 10 -0.94 -8.64 4.91
C ALA A 10 -1.22 -9.43 3.63
N ALA A 11 -1.19 -10.76 3.71
CA ALA A 11 -1.45 -11.64 2.57
C ALA A 11 -2.88 -11.45 2.03
N VAL A 12 -3.87 -11.34 2.92
CA VAL A 12 -5.26 -11.09 2.54
C VAL A 12 -5.41 -9.71 1.90
N LEU A 13 -4.87 -8.65 2.51
CA LEU A 13 -4.95 -7.30 1.94
C LEU A 13 -4.30 -7.22 0.56
N LYS A 14 -3.11 -7.83 0.40
CA LYS A 14 -2.40 -7.87 -0.89
C LYS A 14 -3.18 -8.64 -1.95
N SER A 15 -3.72 -9.82 -1.61
CA SER A 15 -4.54 -10.61 -2.55
C SER A 15 -5.81 -9.88 -2.98
N ILE A 16 -6.46 -9.14 -2.07
CA ILE A 16 -7.61 -8.29 -2.41
C ILE A 16 -7.19 -7.16 -3.36
N ILE A 17 -6.09 -6.46 -3.07
CA ILE A 17 -5.58 -5.39 -3.95
C ILE A 17 -5.30 -5.93 -5.35
N GLU A 18 -4.65 -7.09 -5.47
CA GLU A 18 -4.36 -7.74 -6.75
C GLU A 18 -5.63 -8.16 -7.49
N ALA A 19 -6.62 -8.73 -6.78
CA ALA A 19 -7.91 -9.09 -7.37
C ALA A 19 -8.66 -7.87 -7.93
N VAL A 20 -8.66 -6.75 -7.20
CA VAL A 20 -9.30 -5.50 -7.64
C VAL A 20 -8.54 -4.89 -8.83
N LYS A 21 -7.20 -4.91 -8.83
CA LYS A 21 -6.37 -4.48 -9.97
C LYS A 21 -6.66 -5.33 -11.21
N ARG A 22 -6.77 -6.65 -11.07
CA ARG A 22 -7.14 -7.57 -12.16
C ARG A 22 -8.56 -7.33 -12.67
N GLN A 23 -9.51 -6.95 -11.80
CA GLN A 23 -10.85 -6.61 -12.25
C GLN A 23 -10.85 -5.28 -13.02
N LEU A 24 -10.09 -4.29 -12.57
CA LEU A 24 -9.93 -3.01 -13.28
C LEU A 24 -9.34 -3.19 -14.68
N SER A 25 -8.39 -4.12 -14.87
CA SER A 25 -7.77 -4.37 -16.17
C SER A 25 -8.71 -5.02 -17.19
N LYS A 26 -9.88 -5.53 -16.78
CA LYS A 26 -10.88 -6.08 -17.72
C LYS A 26 -11.73 -5.01 -18.39
N TYR A 27 -11.72 -3.77 -17.88
CA TYR A 27 -12.47 -2.71 -18.54
C TYR A 27 -11.72 -2.26 -19.80
N PRO A 28 -12.42 -2.12 -20.93
CA PRO A 28 -11.81 -1.71 -22.19
C PRO A 28 -11.37 -0.23 -22.19
N GLN A 29 -11.89 0.57 -21.25
CA GLN A 29 -11.67 2.00 -21.19
C GLN A 29 -11.26 2.43 -19.79
N SER A 30 -10.40 3.44 -19.70
CA SER A 30 -9.96 4.01 -18.43
C SER A 30 -11.05 4.84 -17.76
N GLU A 31 -10.94 5.09 -16.45
CA GLU A 31 -11.87 5.99 -15.75
C GLU A 31 -11.83 7.42 -16.31
N GLU A 32 -10.66 7.86 -16.76
CA GLU A 32 -10.44 9.20 -17.31
C GLU A 32 -11.12 9.35 -18.67
N GLU A 33 -11.07 8.32 -19.51
CA GLU A 33 -11.81 8.28 -20.78
C GLU A 33 -13.33 8.39 -20.56
N ASP A 34 -13.87 7.68 -19.58
CA ASP A 34 -15.30 7.81 -19.23
C ASP A 34 -15.63 9.19 -18.68
N ALA A 35 -14.73 9.80 -17.90
CA ALA A 35 -14.90 11.15 -17.39
C ALA A 35 -14.90 12.18 -18.54
N ASN A 36 -14.01 12.01 -19.52
CA ASN A 36 -13.92 12.87 -20.70
C ASN A 36 -15.17 12.75 -21.57
N MET A 37 -15.69 11.54 -21.76
CA MET A 37 -16.95 11.30 -22.48
C MET A 37 -18.15 11.98 -21.80
N ILE A 38 -18.21 11.98 -20.46
CA ILE A 38 -19.26 12.67 -19.70
C ILE A 38 -19.07 14.18 -19.72
N ARG A 39 -17.82 14.66 -19.75
CA ARG A 39 -17.48 16.09 -19.74
C ARG A 39 -17.90 16.77 -21.04
N ASP A 40 -17.78 16.08 -22.17
CA ASP A 40 -18.34 16.56 -23.44
C ASP A 40 -19.87 16.45 -23.44
N LYS A 41 -20.53 17.52 -23.01
CA LYS A 41 -22.00 17.59 -22.90
C LYS A 41 -22.69 17.40 -24.25
N ASN A 42 -22.08 17.83 -25.35
CA ASN A 42 -22.70 17.75 -26.67
C ASN A 42 -22.72 16.31 -27.14
N MET A 43 -21.57 15.63 -27.07
CA MET A 43 -21.47 14.22 -27.44
C MET A 43 -22.26 13.32 -26.50
N PHE A 44 -22.22 13.58 -25.18
CA PHE A 44 -22.96 12.78 -24.20
C PHE A 44 -24.47 12.87 -24.37
N ARG A 45 -25.00 14.01 -24.84
CA ARG A 45 -26.43 14.20 -25.10
C ARG A 45 -26.94 13.38 -26.30
N LEU A 46 -26.08 13.08 -27.27
CA LEU A 46 -26.43 12.26 -28.44
C LEU A 46 -26.69 10.79 -28.08
N LEU A 47 -26.16 10.32 -26.94
CA LEU A 47 -26.41 8.98 -26.45
C LEU A 47 -27.85 8.85 -25.90
N SER A 48 -28.48 7.71 -26.11
CA SER A 48 -29.75 7.38 -25.45
C SER A 48 -29.58 7.37 -23.92
N TYR A 49 -30.67 7.53 -23.18
CA TYR A 49 -30.66 7.54 -21.72
C TYR A 49 -29.95 6.29 -21.14
N GLU A 50 -30.28 5.12 -21.67
CA GLU A 50 -29.69 3.84 -21.25
C GLU A 50 -28.17 3.82 -21.46
N LYS A 51 -27.69 4.27 -22.63
CA LYS A 51 -26.25 4.37 -22.92
C LYS A 51 -25.56 5.35 -21.98
N ARG A 52 -26.20 6.49 -21.67
CA ARG A 52 -25.69 7.45 -20.68
C ARG A 52 -25.59 6.84 -19.29
N MET A 53 -26.57 6.05 -18.87
CA MET A 53 -26.53 5.35 -17.59
C MET A 53 -25.43 4.29 -17.58
N ALA A 54 -25.28 3.51 -18.64
CA ALA A 54 -24.20 2.51 -18.75
C ALA A 54 -22.81 3.15 -18.56
N VAL A 55 -22.54 4.28 -19.22
CA VAL A 55 -21.27 5.01 -19.05
C VAL A 55 -21.09 5.52 -17.61
N ARG A 56 -22.15 6.05 -16.99
CA ARG A 56 -22.10 6.51 -15.59
C ARG A 56 -21.85 5.37 -14.60
N HIS A 57 -22.54 4.25 -14.75
CA HIS A 57 -22.37 3.06 -13.91
C HIS A 57 -20.95 2.52 -14.04
N ARG A 58 -20.47 2.35 -15.28
CA ARG A 58 -19.10 1.91 -15.56
C ARG A 58 -18.05 2.82 -14.92
N ARG A 59 -18.20 4.14 -15.05
CA ARG A 59 -17.29 5.10 -14.40
C ARG A 59 -17.36 5.00 -12.88
N ASN A 60 -18.56 4.97 -12.31
CA ASN A 60 -18.76 4.95 -10.87
C ASN A 60 -18.15 3.70 -10.24
N GLU A 61 -18.32 2.55 -10.88
CA GLU A 61 -17.71 1.29 -10.47
C GLU A 61 -16.18 1.38 -10.50
N LYS A 62 -15.58 1.83 -11.62
CA LYS A 62 -14.13 2.03 -11.71
C LYS A 62 -13.59 2.98 -10.63
N ARG A 63 -14.31 4.09 -10.38
CA ARG A 63 -13.94 5.05 -9.34
C ARG A 63 -13.99 4.42 -7.94
N LEU A 64 -15.00 3.57 -7.68
CA LEU A 64 -15.11 2.85 -6.42
C LEU A 64 -13.92 1.89 -6.25
N LEU A 65 -13.62 1.09 -7.26
CA LEU A 65 -12.50 0.14 -7.24
C LEU A 65 -11.14 0.84 -7.02
N LYS A 66 -10.88 1.96 -7.70
CA LYS A 66 -9.66 2.78 -7.48
C LYS A 66 -9.58 3.31 -6.04
N ARG A 67 -10.69 3.79 -5.49
CA ARG A 67 -10.75 4.28 -4.09
C ARG A 67 -10.53 3.14 -3.10
N THR A 68 -11.09 1.97 -3.37
CA THR A 68 -10.88 0.77 -2.54
C THR A 68 -9.41 0.37 -2.54
N ILE A 69 -8.74 0.36 -3.70
CA ILE A 69 -7.28 0.11 -3.75
C ILE A 69 -6.54 1.13 -2.87
N ALA A 70 -6.77 2.43 -3.06
CA ALA A 70 -6.09 3.46 -2.29
C ALA A 70 -6.36 3.36 -0.78
N ALA A 71 -7.58 3.00 -0.38
CA ALA A 71 -7.93 2.78 1.02
C ALA A 71 -7.21 1.57 1.61
N LEU A 72 -7.14 0.46 0.87
CA LEU A 72 -6.44 -0.75 1.29
C LEU A 72 -4.92 -0.55 1.34
N GLU A 73 -4.34 0.14 0.35
CA GLU A 73 -2.91 0.49 0.35
C GLU A 73 -2.56 1.39 1.54
N LYS A 74 -3.40 2.38 1.85
CA LYS A 74 -3.25 3.21 3.06
C LYS A 74 -3.34 2.38 4.33
N GLN A 75 -4.25 1.41 4.40
CA GLN A 75 -4.38 0.51 5.54
C GLN A 75 -3.13 -0.34 5.75
N VAL A 76 -2.54 -0.88 4.68
CA VAL A 76 -1.29 -1.65 4.73
C VAL A 76 -0.16 -0.80 5.33
N ILE A 77 0.00 0.44 4.87
CA ILE A 77 1.03 1.37 5.38
C ILE A 77 0.77 1.70 6.86
N GLN A 78 -0.47 2.00 7.23
CA GLN A 78 -0.82 2.39 8.60
C GLN A 78 -0.63 1.23 9.60
N GLN A 79 -0.79 -0.01 9.15
CA GLN A 79 -0.59 -1.20 9.97
C GLN A 79 0.87 -1.70 9.97
N GLY A 80 1.78 -1.06 9.22
CA GLY A 80 3.18 -1.49 9.10
C GLY A 80 3.33 -2.87 8.46
N LEU A 81 2.37 -3.24 7.59
CA LEU A 81 2.30 -4.54 6.90
C LEU A 81 3.00 -4.53 5.53
N ASP A 82 3.65 -3.41 5.19
CA ASP A 82 4.55 -3.29 4.06
C ASP A 82 5.75 -4.22 4.25
N SER A 83 6.21 -4.83 3.14
CA SER A 83 7.27 -5.86 3.16
C SER A 83 8.56 -5.41 3.84
N GLU A 84 8.89 -4.12 3.75
CA GLU A 84 10.01 -3.51 4.47
C GLU A 84 9.78 -3.42 5.98
N SER A 85 8.55 -3.15 6.41
CA SER A 85 8.17 -3.07 7.83
C SER A 85 7.99 -4.44 8.47
N LEU A 86 7.57 -5.46 7.71
CA LEU A 86 7.58 -6.86 8.14
C LEU A 86 9.02 -7.38 8.30
N GLN A 87 9.91 -7.11 7.35
CA GLN A 87 11.35 -7.41 7.50
C GLN A 87 11.99 -6.66 8.69
N ARG A 88 11.52 -5.44 8.99
CA ARG A 88 11.91 -4.66 10.18
C ARG A 88 11.43 -5.34 11.48
N ALA A 89 10.23 -5.91 11.48
CA ALA A 89 9.65 -6.58 12.65
C ALA A 89 10.17 -8.01 12.89
N GLU A 90 10.57 -8.72 11.82
CA GLU A 90 11.11 -10.09 11.88
C GLU A 90 12.61 -10.16 12.30
N GLY A 91 13.27 -9.02 12.52
CA GLY A 91 14.56 -8.99 13.22
C GLY A 91 15.82 -9.16 12.35
N SER A 92 15.83 -8.68 11.10
CA SER A 92 17.05 -8.61 10.28
C SER A 92 17.56 -7.18 10.09
N THR A 93 17.87 -6.50 11.20
CA THR A 93 18.75 -5.31 11.23
C THR A 93 19.88 -5.48 12.25
N LEU A 94 20.32 -6.71 12.49
CA LEU A 94 21.62 -6.94 13.12
C LEU A 94 22.73 -6.51 12.15
N GLY A 95 23.06 -5.21 12.18
CA GLY A 95 24.36 -4.70 11.73
C GLY A 95 24.42 -3.97 10.37
N LYS A 96 23.31 -3.62 9.71
CA LYS A 96 23.37 -2.76 8.51
C LYS A 96 22.43 -1.56 8.61
N VAL A 97 23.04 -0.38 8.64
CA VAL A 97 22.36 0.91 8.50
C VAL A 97 21.98 1.10 7.04
N LEU A 98 20.75 1.55 6.78
CA LEU A 98 20.23 1.73 5.42
C LEU A 98 20.75 3.04 4.79
N PRO A 99 20.86 3.11 3.44
CA PRO A 99 21.28 4.33 2.75
C PRO A 99 20.26 5.45 2.98
N GLY A 100 20.66 6.49 3.72
CA GLY A 100 19.81 7.62 4.12
C GLY A 100 19.64 7.78 5.64
N ASP A 101 19.81 6.71 6.42
CA ASP A 101 19.80 6.76 7.89
C ASP A 101 21.14 7.22 8.50
N GLU A 102 22.20 7.23 7.69
CA GLU A 102 23.54 7.72 8.07
C GLU A 102 23.54 9.17 8.57
N LYS A 103 22.62 10.00 8.06
CA LYS A 103 22.54 11.43 8.44
C LYS A 103 21.78 11.67 9.74
N LYS A 104 20.94 10.73 10.19
CA LYS A 104 20.09 10.90 11.38
C LYS A 104 20.71 10.30 12.64
N TYR A 105 21.56 9.28 12.49
CA TYR A 105 22.21 8.55 13.58
C TYR A 105 23.69 8.31 13.29
N GLY A 106 24.48 9.39 13.18
CA GLY A 106 25.91 9.37 12.87
C GLY A 106 26.84 8.73 13.92
N MET A 107 26.33 7.85 14.79
CA MET A 107 27.14 7.02 15.69
C MET A 107 26.50 5.64 15.77
N LYS A 108 27.33 4.58 15.67
CA LYS A 108 26.95 3.19 15.95
C LYS A 108 26.02 3.16 17.16
N GLN A 109 24.77 2.78 16.97
CA GLN A 109 23.89 2.50 18.10
C GLN A 109 24.46 1.29 18.82
N ARG A 110 24.83 1.45 20.10
CA ARG A 110 25.34 0.35 20.92
C ARG A 110 24.28 -0.73 21.04
N THR A 111 24.68 -1.98 20.88
CA THR A 111 23.74 -3.09 21.03
C THR A 111 23.51 -3.39 22.52
N ALA A 112 22.36 -3.98 22.85
CA ALA A 112 22.03 -4.33 24.25
C ALA A 112 23.03 -5.31 24.90
N LEU A 113 23.86 -5.98 24.10
CA LEU A 113 24.97 -6.83 24.54
C LEU A 113 26.19 -5.99 24.94
N GLU A 114 26.52 -4.96 24.17
CA GLU A 114 27.62 -4.04 24.42
C GLU A 114 27.39 -3.24 25.71
N ASP A 115 26.16 -2.74 25.91
CA ASP A 115 25.78 -2.04 27.15
C ASP A 115 25.85 -2.96 28.39
N ARG A 116 25.58 -4.26 28.20
CA ARG A 116 25.74 -5.24 29.28
C ARG A 116 27.22 -5.49 29.55
N LEU A 117 28.03 -5.73 28.52
CA LEU A 117 29.47 -6.02 28.67
C LEU A 117 30.23 -4.87 29.35
N GLU A 118 29.92 -3.63 29.00
CA GLU A 118 30.47 -2.43 29.64
C GLU A 118 30.07 -2.35 31.12
N LYS A 119 28.82 -2.70 31.46
CA LYS A 119 28.32 -2.72 32.85
C LYS A 119 29.02 -3.77 33.73
N ILE A 120 29.56 -4.84 33.15
CA ILE A 120 30.35 -5.88 33.83
C ILE A 120 31.86 -5.66 33.69
N GLY A 121 32.30 -4.54 33.10
CA GLY A 121 33.71 -4.18 32.98
C GLY A 121 34.50 -5.03 31.99
N LEU A 122 33.82 -5.69 31.04
CA LEU A 122 34.45 -6.49 30.00
C LEU A 122 34.63 -5.65 28.73
N PRO A 123 35.77 -5.79 28.03
CA PRO A 123 36.05 -5.04 26.82
C PRO A 123 35.06 -5.39 25.71
N VAL A 124 34.72 -4.38 24.91
CA VAL A 124 33.77 -4.46 23.81
C VAL A 124 34.55 -4.13 22.53
N ASP A 125 35.02 -5.17 21.83
CA ASP A 125 35.68 -5.06 20.52
C ASP A 125 34.69 -5.30 19.37
#